data_AF-A0A2V0N526-F1
#
_entry.id   AF-A0A2V0N526-F1
#
_cell.length_a   1.000
_cell.length_b   1.000
_cell.length_c   1.000
_cell.angle_alpha   90.00
_cell.angle_beta   90.00
_cell.angle_gamma   90.00
#
_symmetry.space_group_name_H-M   'P 1'
#
loop_
_entity.id
_entity.type
_entity.pdbx_description
1 polymer ?
#
loop_
_entity_poly.entity_id
_entity_poly.type
_entity_poly.pdbx_seq_one_letter_code
_entity_poly.pdbx_strand_id
1 'polypeptide(L)'
;MYTCLVDGVATRDSAATVPRIARVTDRYGTDVLANDPHRSRRPRATELPVELGMVLEDAQSGYVGAVVRIEYGRMELEDRHGRTKPFPIGPGYLVDGRPVILTKPRRPLPEAPKRTASGSVAVSGERARVALASRIYVEGRHDAELVEQVWGDDLRVEGVVVEHLGGVDDLVGVVERFRPGPGRRLGVLVDHLVPGSKEARLADAVRRGPGGAHTLVVGHPFVDIWQAVKPNRLGLQAWPVIPRGVDWKRGVCEALGWRPDTAAAWRRIRGRVRDWNDLDPALIGRVEELIDFVTAS
;
A
#
# COMPACT_ATOMS: atom_id res chain seq x y z
N MET A 1 38.32 -13.06 -71.01
CA MET A 1 38.15 -13.89 -72.23
C MET A 1 37.05 -14.90 -71.92
N TYR A 2 35.94 -14.87 -72.68
CA TYR A 2 34.75 -15.76 -72.63
C TYR A 2 33.96 -15.82 -71.28
N THR A 3 32.62 -15.60 -71.19
CA THR A 3 31.41 -16.40 -71.59
C THR A 3 31.32 -17.80 -70.96
N CYS A 4 30.18 -18.35 -70.48
CA CYS A 4 28.85 -17.82 -70.07
C CYS A 4 28.04 -18.98 -69.37
N LEU A 5 26.72 -19.00 -69.08
CA LEU A 5 25.51 -18.17 -69.34
C LEU A 5 24.41 -18.50 -68.26
N VAL A 6 23.16 -18.11 -68.51
CA VAL A 6 21.83 -18.50 -67.92
C VAL A 6 21.52 -18.14 -66.46
N ASP A 7 20.26 -17.82 -66.06
CA ASP A 7 19.13 -17.14 -66.75
C ASP A 7 18.10 -16.62 -65.73
N GLY A 8 17.12 -15.80 -66.17
CA GLY A 8 15.96 -15.41 -65.34
C GLY A 8 15.25 -14.12 -65.78
N VAL A 9 14.41 -14.18 -66.82
CA VAL A 9 13.77 -13.00 -67.45
C VAL A 9 12.68 -12.36 -66.57
N ALA A 10 12.60 -11.02 -66.62
CA ALA A 10 11.47 -10.22 -66.12
C ALA A 10 10.84 -9.39 -67.25
N THR A 11 9.54 -9.10 -67.18
CA THR A 11 8.87 -8.06 -67.98
C THR A 11 7.58 -7.56 -67.33
N ARG A 12 7.20 -6.32 -67.65
CA ARG A 12 5.90 -5.67 -67.37
C ARG A 12 5.46 -4.90 -68.62
N ASP A 13 4.16 -4.57 -68.65
CA ASP A 13 3.50 -3.50 -69.41
C ASP A 13 3.74 -3.38 -70.93
N SER A 14 2.68 -3.63 -71.72
CA SER A 14 1.99 -2.55 -72.46
C SER A 14 0.65 -3.02 -73.07
N ALA A 15 -0.19 -2.06 -73.50
CA ALA A 15 -1.62 -2.26 -73.75
C ALA A 15 -2.03 -2.27 -75.24
N ALA A 16 -3.29 -2.64 -75.49
CA ALA A 16 -4.03 -2.41 -76.75
C ALA A 16 -5.44 -1.87 -76.45
N THR A 17 -6.11 -1.22 -77.42
CA THR A 17 -7.37 -0.49 -77.19
C THR A 17 -8.25 -0.42 -78.44
N VAL A 18 -9.57 -0.63 -78.28
CA VAL A 18 -10.66 -0.29 -79.23
C VAL A 18 -12.00 -0.10 -78.44
N PRO A 19 -13.07 0.51 -78.99
CA PRO A 19 -13.91 1.45 -78.19
C PRO A 19 -15.39 1.05 -77.95
N ARG A 20 -16.14 1.97 -77.31
CA ARG A 20 -17.51 1.87 -76.76
C ARG A 20 -18.64 1.59 -77.76
N ILE A 21 -19.68 0.88 -77.28
CA ILE A 21 -21.11 1.14 -77.54
C ILE A 21 -21.85 1.25 -76.17
N ALA A 22 -23.08 1.80 -76.14
CA ALA A 22 -23.78 2.25 -74.94
C ALA A 22 -24.60 1.17 -74.17
N ARG A 23 -25.17 1.56 -73.02
CA ARG A 23 -25.98 0.72 -72.11
C ARG A 23 -27.19 0.06 -72.78
N VAL A 24 -27.46 -1.18 -72.37
CA VAL A 24 -28.82 -1.75 -72.33
C VAL A 24 -29.24 -1.90 -70.86
N THR A 25 -30.53 -1.70 -70.58
CA THR A 25 -31.12 -1.83 -69.23
C THR A 25 -31.37 -3.28 -68.87
N ASP A 26 -30.93 -3.73 -67.69
CA ASP A 26 -31.69 -4.73 -66.95
C ASP A 26 -33.02 -4.09 -66.48
N ARG A 27 -34.11 -4.86 -66.52
CA ARG A 27 -35.45 -4.47 -66.10
C ARG A 27 -36.07 -5.68 -65.38
N TYR A 28 -35.86 -5.75 -64.07
CA TYR A 28 -36.15 -6.90 -63.20
C TYR A 28 -35.27 -8.13 -63.55
N GLY A 29 -34.25 -8.55 -62.79
CA GLY A 29 -33.69 -8.03 -61.53
C GLY A 29 -33.50 -9.14 -60.47
N THR A 30 -32.41 -9.08 -59.70
CA THR A 30 -32.08 -10.01 -58.60
C THR A 30 -31.18 -9.31 -57.58
N ASP A 31 -31.32 -9.45 -56.25
CA ASP A 31 -32.31 -10.16 -55.43
C ASP A 31 -32.87 -9.20 -54.38
N VAL A 32 -34.20 -9.12 -54.26
CA VAL A 32 -34.90 -8.23 -53.31
C VAL A 32 -35.00 -8.79 -51.89
N LEU A 33 -34.58 -10.03 -51.65
CA LEU A 33 -34.49 -10.65 -50.32
C LEU A 33 -33.05 -10.73 -49.78
N ALA A 34 -32.03 -10.49 -50.62
CA ALA A 34 -30.62 -10.49 -50.23
C ALA A 34 -30.26 -9.41 -49.18
N ASN A 35 -31.02 -8.31 -49.13
CA ASN A 35 -30.95 -7.31 -48.07
C ASN A 35 -32.15 -7.45 -47.14
N ASP A 36 -31.98 -8.14 -46.02
CA ASP A 36 -32.87 -8.02 -44.85
C ASP A 36 -32.49 -6.75 -44.05
N PRO A 37 -33.29 -5.66 -44.12
CA PRO A 37 -32.99 -4.42 -43.41
C PRO A 37 -33.13 -4.55 -41.88
N HIS A 38 -33.74 -5.62 -41.38
CA HIS A 38 -33.92 -5.86 -39.95
C HIS A 38 -32.67 -6.51 -39.29
N ARG A 39 -31.73 -7.02 -40.09
CA ARG A 39 -30.54 -7.74 -39.60
C ARG A 39 -29.42 -6.84 -39.08
N SER A 40 -29.33 -5.59 -39.57
CA SER A 40 -28.16 -4.72 -39.40
C SER A 40 -28.33 -3.56 -38.40
N ARG A 41 -29.53 -3.38 -37.82
CA ARG A 41 -29.86 -2.18 -37.01
C ARG A 41 -30.39 -2.43 -35.59
N ARG A 42 -30.30 -3.65 -35.05
CA ARG A 42 -30.60 -3.90 -33.63
C ARG A 42 -29.45 -3.37 -32.75
N PRO A 43 -29.66 -2.40 -31.84
CA PRO A 43 -28.60 -1.96 -30.94
C PRO A 43 -28.23 -3.12 -30.02
N ARG A 44 -26.93 -3.47 -29.95
CA ARG A 44 -26.46 -4.57 -29.09
C ARG A 44 -26.58 -4.12 -27.64
N ALA A 45 -27.42 -4.82 -26.87
CA ALA A 45 -27.63 -4.48 -25.47
C ALA A 45 -26.34 -4.64 -24.65
N THR A 46 -26.05 -3.67 -23.79
CA THR A 46 -24.84 -3.64 -22.96
C THR A 46 -25.12 -4.22 -21.58
N GLU A 47 -24.25 -5.10 -21.08
CA GLU A 47 -24.34 -5.56 -19.69
C GLU A 47 -24.00 -4.44 -18.71
N LEU A 48 -24.92 -4.15 -17.80
CA LEU A 48 -24.82 -3.06 -16.82
C LEU A 48 -25.20 -3.60 -15.44
N PRO A 49 -24.38 -3.42 -14.38
CA PRO A 49 -24.80 -3.73 -13.02
C PRO A 49 -25.96 -2.83 -12.61
N VAL A 50 -27.02 -3.38 -12.01
CA VAL A 50 -28.09 -2.54 -11.46
C VAL A 50 -27.64 -1.86 -10.17
N GLU A 51 -27.89 -0.56 -10.07
CA GLU A 51 -27.48 0.31 -8.96
C GLU A 51 -28.70 1.13 -8.47
N LEU A 52 -28.71 1.51 -7.18
CA LEU A 52 -29.77 2.33 -6.60
C LEU A 52 -29.76 3.73 -7.22
N GLY A 53 -30.93 4.31 -7.47
CA GLY A 53 -31.10 5.60 -8.13
C GLY A 53 -30.97 5.57 -9.66
N MET A 54 -30.58 4.44 -10.27
CA MET A 54 -30.57 4.29 -11.73
C MET A 54 -31.99 4.41 -12.28
N VAL A 55 -32.20 5.28 -13.27
CA VAL A 55 -33.49 5.40 -13.97
C VAL A 55 -33.54 4.39 -15.12
N LEU A 56 -34.61 3.61 -15.17
CA LEU A 56 -34.82 2.53 -16.12
C LEU A 56 -36.20 2.62 -16.76
N GLU A 57 -36.25 2.32 -18.05
CA GLU A 57 -37.48 2.09 -18.82
C GLU A 57 -37.61 0.60 -19.13
N ASP A 58 -38.73 -0.03 -18.76
CA ASP A 58 -39.06 -1.39 -19.19
C ASP A 58 -39.62 -1.38 -20.61
N ALA A 59 -38.91 -1.99 -21.56
CA ALA A 59 -39.25 -1.93 -22.98
C ALA A 59 -40.48 -2.77 -23.37
N GLN A 60 -41.05 -3.57 -22.46
CA GLN A 60 -42.28 -4.32 -22.70
C GLN A 60 -43.54 -3.55 -22.26
N SER A 61 -43.49 -2.80 -21.15
CA SER A 61 -44.64 -2.06 -20.60
C SER A 61 -44.55 -0.54 -20.73
N GLY A 62 -43.40 0.00 -21.15
CA GLY A 62 -43.15 1.46 -21.21
C GLY A 62 -43.09 2.11 -19.83
N TYR A 63 -42.87 1.33 -18.77
CA TYR A 63 -42.82 1.84 -17.39
C TYR A 63 -41.44 2.41 -17.09
N VAL A 64 -41.39 3.70 -16.74
CA VAL A 64 -40.16 4.43 -16.38
C VAL A 64 -40.13 4.70 -14.88
N GLY A 65 -39.03 4.33 -14.21
CA GLY A 65 -38.84 4.60 -12.79
C GLY A 65 -37.39 4.48 -12.32
N ALA A 66 -37.11 5.01 -11.13
CA ALA A 66 -35.81 4.90 -10.48
C ALA A 66 -35.71 3.64 -9.61
N VAL A 67 -34.57 2.95 -9.62
CA VAL A 67 -34.32 1.78 -8.76
C VAL A 67 -34.24 2.21 -7.30
N VAL A 68 -35.27 1.93 -6.51
CA VAL A 68 -35.31 2.26 -5.07
C VAL A 68 -34.91 1.09 -4.19
N ARG A 69 -34.97 -0.16 -4.69
CA ARG A 69 -34.65 -1.38 -3.94
C ARG A 69 -34.15 -2.48 -4.86
N ILE A 70 -33.26 -3.35 -4.37
CA ILE A 70 -32.72 -4.49 -5.12
C ILE A 70 -32.59 -5.70 -4.18
N GLU A 71 -33.39 -6.75 -4.41
CA GLU A 71 -33.45 -7.95 -3.55
C GLU A 71 -33.68 -9.23 -4.36
N TYR A 72 -33.01 -10.33 -3.98
CA TYR A 72 -33.25 -11.70 -4.49
C TYR A 72 -33.32 -11.87 -6.03
N GLY A 73 -32.63 -11.02 -6.81
CA GLY A 73 -32.67 -11.06 -8.28
C GLY A 73 -33.79 -10.22 -8.91
N ARG A 74 -34.47 -9.41 -8.12
CA ARG A 74 -35.46 -8.40 -8.52
C ARG A 74 -35.02 -7.01 -8.09
N MET A 75 -35.65 -6.01 -8.68
CA MET A 75 -35.54 -4.59 -8.32
C MET A 75 -36.94 -3.99 -8.18
N GLU A 76 -37.10 -2.94 -7.37
CA GLU A 76 -38.30 -2.12 -7.34
C GLU A 76 -38.00 -0.79 -8.04
N LEU A 77 -38.81 -0.46 -9.04
CA LEU A 77 -38.75 0.82 -9.76
C LEU A 77 -39.87 1.74 -9.24
N GLU A 78 -39.53 2.97 -8.87
CA GLU A 78 -40.47 4.00 -8.45
C GLU A 78 -40.74 4.99 -9.60
N ASP A 79 -42.01 5.21 -9.96
CA ASP A 79 -42.38 6.22 -10.96
C ASP A 79 -42.40 7.64 -10.38
N ARG A 80 -42.45 8.64 -11.27
CA ARG A 80 -42.53 10.09 -10.90
C ARG A 80 -43.75 10.48 -10.05
N HIS A 81 -44.65 9.55 -9.73
CA HIS A 81 -45.82 9.74 -8.88
C HIS A 81 -45.72 8.94 -7.56
N GLY A 82 -44.51 8.45 -7.21
CA GLY A 82 -44.24 7.72 -5.96
C GLY A 82 -44.80 6.30 -5.91
N ARG A 83 -45.16 5.71 -7.06
CA ARG A 83 -45.69 4.34 -7.11
C ARG A 83 -44.56 3.39 -7.46
N THR A 84 -44.32 2.40 -6.61
CA THR A 84 -43.33 1.35 -6.84
C THR A 84 -43.91 0.13 -7.56
N LYS A 85 -43.09 -0.54 -8.39
CA LYS A 85 -43.39 -1.84 -9.00
C LYS A 85 -42.15 -2.75 -9.03
N PRO A 86 -42.32 -4.07 -8.80
CA PRO A 86 -41.22 -5.03 -8.86
C PRO A 86 -40.94 -5.52 -10.30
N PHE A 87 -39.67 -5.60 -10.66
CA PHE A 87 -39.15 -6.03 -11.96
C PHE A 87 -37.99 -7.04 -11.81
N PRO A 88 -37.80 -8.00 -12.73
CA PRO A 88 -36.68 -8.95 -12.69
C PRO A 88 -35.37 -8.34 -13.19
N ILE A 89 -34.23 -8.67 -12.55
CA ILE A 89 -32.91 -8.32 -13.08
C ILE A 89 -32.63 -9.18 -14.32
N GLY A 90 -32.37 -8.56 -15.47
CA GLY A 90 -32.09 -9.26 -16.72
C GLY A 90 -32.15 -8.33 -17.95
N PRO A 91 -32.29 -8.90 -19.17
CA PRO A 91 -32.55 -8.11 -20.38
C PRO A 91 -33.98 -7.55 -20.38
N GLY A 92 -34.21 -6.48 -21.16
CA GLY A 92 -35.53 -5.89 -21.37
C GLY A 92 -35.63 -4.40 -21.05
N TYR A 93 -34.58 -3.79 -20.51
CA TYR A 93 -34.60 -2.40 -20.05
C TYR A 93 -33.83 -1.47 -20.97
N LEU A 94 -34.21 -0.19 -20.96
CA LEU A 94 -33.46 0.91 -21.57
C LEU A 94 -32.91 1.85 -20.49
N VAL A 95 -31.70 2.38 -20.73
CA VAL A 95 -31.12 3.55 -20.05
C VAL A 95 -30.89 4.60 -21.13
N ASP A 96 -31.41 5.82 -20.95
CA ASP A 96 -31.36 6.90 -21.95
C ASP A 96 -31.81 6.45 -23.36
N GLY A 97 -32.84 5.61 -23.43
CA GLY A 97 -33.35 5.01 -24.67
C GLY A 97 -32.46 3.94 -25.32
N ARG A 98 -31.38 3.50 -24.66
CA ARG A 98 -30.43 2.48 -25.14
C ARG A 98 -30.65 1.16 -24.40
N PRO A 99 -30.75 0.01 -25.09
CA PRO A 99 -31.02 -1.26 -24.43
C PRO A 99 -29.84 -1.73 -23.58
N VAL A 100 -30.15 -2.24 -22.38
CA VAL A 100 -29.20 -2.82 -21.44
C VAL A 100 -29.65 -4.22 -21.00
N ILE A 101 -28.68 -5.02 -20.56
CA ILE A 101 -28.90 -6.26 -19.83
C ILE A 101 -28.50 -5.99 -18.38
N LEU A 102 -29.46 -5.93 -17.48
CA LEU A 102 -29.17 -5.70 -16.08
C LEU A 102 -28.54 -6.95 -15.48
N THR A 103 -27.42 -6.75 -14.79
CA THR A 103 -26.67 -7.78 -14.07
C THR A 103 -26.74 -7.48 -12.57
N LYS A 104 -26.42 -8.49 -11.74
CA LYS A 104 -26.48 -8.35 -10.27
C LYS A 104 -25.58 -7.19 -9.80
N PRO A 105 -25.93 -6.46 -8.72
CA PRO A 105 -25.13 -5.36 -8.21
C PRO A 105 -23.68 -5.78 -7.95
N ARG A 106 -22.72 -4.97 -8.39
CA ARG A 106 -21.33 -5.13 -8.00
C ARG A 106 -21.17 -4.72 -6.54
N ARG A 107 -21.17 -5.71 -5.63
CA ARG A 107 -20.84 -5.45 -4.23
C ARG A 107 -19.40 -4.90 -4.16
N PRO A 108 -19.16 -3.70 -3.61
CA PRO A 108 -17.81 -3.24 -3.37
C PRO A 108 -17.08 -4.25 -2.48
N LEU A 109 -15.81 -4.51 -2.78
CA LEU A 109 -14.92 -5.13 -1.81
C LEU A 109 -14.82 -4.18 -0.61
N PRO A 110 -14.92 -4.65 0.64
CA PRO A 110 -14.61 -3.82 1.80
C PRO A 110 -13.21 -3.23 1.64
N GLU A 111 -13.08 -1.90 1.75
CA GLU A 111 -11.77 -1.27 1.76
C GLU A 111 -10.98 -1.86 2.94
N ALA A 112 -9.81 -2.43 2.67
CA ALA A 112 -9.03 -3.10 3.70
C ALA A 112 -8.69 -2.09 4.81
N PRO A 113 -8.77 -2.47 6.10
CA PRO A 113 -8.46 -1.56 7.19
C PRO A 113 -7.05 -1.01 7.00
N LYS A 114 -6.94 0.31 6.87
CA LYS A 114 -5.68 1.01 6.67
C LYS A 114 -4.77 0.67 7.85
N ARG A 115 -3.53 0.28 7.56
CA ARG A 115 -2.54 -0.06 8.58
C ARG A 115 -1.55 1.07 8.79
N THR A 116 -1.07 1.23 10.01
CA THR A 116 0.08 2.09 10.31
C THR A 116 1.38 1.44 9.84
N ALA A 117 2.50 2.16 9.91
CA ALA A 117 3.81 1.63 9.51
C ALA A 117 4.32 0.47 10.42
N SER A 118 3.73 0.27 11.61
CA SER A 118 3.99 -0.87 12.51
C SER A 118 3.24 -2.14 12.08
N GLY A 119 2.22 -1.99 11.22
CA GLY A 119 1.29 -3.06 10.86
C GLY A 119 -0.03 -3.08 11.65
N SER A 120 -0.18 -2.26 12.70
CA SER A 120 -1.44 -2.10 13.45
C SER A 120 -2.57 -1.54 12.60
N VAL A 121 -3.82 -1.66 13.06
CA VAL A 121 -4.99 -1.02 12.42
C VAL A 121 -5.01 0.47 12.76
N ALA A 122 -5.02 1.33 11.75
CA ALA A 122 -5.05 2.79 11.94
C ALA A 122 -6.42 3.24 12.47
N VAL A 123 -6.44 3.83 13.66
CA VAL A 123 -7.66 4.32 14.32
C VAL A 123 -8.03 5.70 13.76
N SER A 124 -9.09 5.77 12.95
CA SER A 124 -9.56 7.04 12.38
C SER A 124 -10.45 7.81 13.36
N GLY A 125 -9.99 8.98 13.81
CA GLY A 125 -10.84 9.98 14.47
C GLY A 125 -10.82 10.02 16.00
N GLU A 126 -9.91 9.32 16.68
CA GLU A 126 -9.63 9.65 18.08
C GLU A 126 -9.10 11.10 18.20
N ARG A 127 -9.54 11.81 19.23
CA ARG A 127 -8.86 13.03 19.67
C ARG A 127 -7.52 12.59 20.27
N ALA A 128 -6.43 13.27 19.91
CA ALA A 128 -5.10 12.99 20.47
C ALA A 128 -5.19 12.88 22.01
N ARG A 129 -4.86 11.70 22.53
CA ARG A 129 -4.90 11.46 23.98
C ARG A 129 -3.92 12.40 24.66
N VAL A 130 -4.23 12.85 25.88
CA VAL A 130 -3.24 13.56 26.70
C VAL A 130 -2.06 12.63 26.87
N ALA A 131 -0.86 13.09 26.49
CA ALA A 131 0.34 12.26 26.49
C ALA A 131 0.49 11.56 27.85
N LEU A 132 0.67 10.24 27.82
CA LEU A 132 0.88 9.44 29.02
C LEU A 132 2.07 9.99 29.80
N ALA A 133 2.08 9.72 31.10
CA ALA A 133 3.23 10.03 31.91
C ALA A 133 4.44 9.13 31.57
N SER A 134 4.20 7.96 30.95
CA SER A 134 5.21 7.02 30.47
C SER A 134 6.04 7.54 29.29
N ARG A 135 7.27 7.02 29.12
CA ARG A 135 8.19 7.39 28.02
C ARG A 135 8.93 6.18 27.48
N ILE A 136 9.34 6.25 26.21
CA ILE A 136 10.39 5.38 25.65
C ILE A 136 11.61 6.25 25.38
N TYR A 137 12.73 5.93 26.01
CA TYR A 137 14.01 6.58 25.76
C TYR A 137 14.87 5.70 24.85
N VAL A 138 15.63 6.32 23.96
CA VAL A 138 16.52 5.62 23.01
C VAL A 138 17.92 6.19 23.09
N GLU A 139 18.95 5.40 22.77
CA GLU A 139 20.34 5.86 22.90
C GLU A 139 20.68 7.01 21.94
N GLY A 140 20.49 6.81 20.62
CA GLY A 140 20.84 7.78 19.58
C GLY A 140 19.66 8.51 18.94
N ARG A 141 19.97 9.54 18.13
CA ARG A 141 18.96 10.27 17.34
C ARG A 141 18.41 9.44 16.18
N HIS A 142 19.22 8.57 15.59
CA HIS A 142 18.79 7.73 14.46
C HIS A 142 17.70 6.74 14.89
N ASP A 143 17.80 6.27 16.12
CA ASP A 143 16.85 5.41 16.82
C ASP A 143 15.51 6.10 16.96
N ALA A 144 15.50 7.32 17.49
CA ALA A 144 14.29 8.15 17.59
C ALA A 144 13.70 8.43 16.21
N GLU A 145 14.53 8.76 15.22
CA GLU A 145 14.11 8.97 13.83
C GLU A 145 13.52 7.71 13.16
N LEU A 146 13.95 6.50 13.55
CA LEU A 146 13.44 5.24 13.02
C LEU A 146 12.17 4.79 13.74
N VAL A 147 12.15 4.89 15.08
CA VAL A 147 11.00 4.53 15.90
C VAL A 147 9.81 5.43 15.58
N GLU A 148 10.02 6.75 15.45
CA GLU A 148 8.98 7.70 15.02
C GLU A 148 8.46 7.39 13.61
N GLN A 149 9.31 6.95 12.69
CA GLN A 149 8.91 6.63 11.31
C GLN A 149 8.08 5.35 11.18
N VAL A 150 8.26 4.37 12.07
CA VAL A 150 7.62 3.05 11.96
C VAL A 150 6.52 2.84 13.02
N TRP A 151 6.68 3.31 14.25
CA TRP A 151 5.71 3.16 15.33
C TRP A 151 5.11 4.49 15.82
N GLY A 152 5.52 5.64 15.28
CA GLY A 152 5.07 6.96 15.76
C GLY A 152 3.55 7.15 15.73
N ASP A 153 2.84 6.55 14.78
CA ASP A 153 1.37 6.60 14.73
C ASP A 153 0.72 5.89 15.91
N ASP A 154 1.12 4.64 16.17
CA ASP A 154 0.71 3.83 17.30
C ASP A 154 1.04 4.50 18.64
N LEU A 155 2.29 4.98 18.77
CA LEU A 155 2.78 5.69 19.96
C LEU A 155 1.97 6.96 20.23
N ARG A 156 1.56 7.69 19.19
CA ARG A 156 0.71 8.89 19.31
C ARG A 156 -0.76 8.57 19.63
N VAL A 157 -1.28 7.39 19.26
CA VAL A 157 -2.58 6.90 19.76
C VAL A 157 -2.49 6.58 21.26
N GLU A 158 -1.44 5.89 21.69
CA GLU A 158 -1.23 5.57 23.11
C GLU A 158 -0.63 6.73 23.93
N GLY A 159 -0.40 7.90 23.33
CA GLY A 159 0.15 9.08 24.00
C GLY A 159 1.57 8.92 24.54
N VAL A 160 2.32 7.91 24.09
CA VAL A 160 3.71 7.66 24.46
C VAL A 160 4.62 8.56 23.63
N VAL A 161 5.60 9.19 24.28
CA VAL A 161 6.62 10.02 23.60
C VAL A 161 7.97 9.33 23.62
N VAL A 162 8.68 9.45 22.49
CA VAL A 162 10.05 8.94 22.29
C VAL A 162 11.05 10.09 22.42
N GLU A 163 12.06 9.93 23.26
CA GLU A 163 13.12 10.92 23.49
C GLU A 163 14.50 10.25 23.38
N HIS A 164 15.53 10.95 22.90
CA HIS A 164 16.88 10.38 22.75
C HIS A 164 17.82 10.87 23.85
N LEU A 165 18.65 9.96 24.37
CA LEU A 165 19.57 10.20 25.48
C LEU A 165 20.84 10.94 25.08
N GLY A 166 21.36 10.67 23.87
CA GLY A 166 22.70 11.12 23.47
C GLY A 166 23.84 10.30 24.09
N GLY A 167 23.53 9.10 24.61
CA GLY A 167 24.46 8.19 25.28
C GLY A 167 23.89 7.65 26.61
N VAL A 168 24.13 6.37 26.90
CA VAL A 168 23.55 5.68 28.07
C VAL A 168 24.32 5.85 29.38
N ASP A 169 25.40 6.62 29.39
CA ASP A 169 26.35 6.74 30.52
C ASP A 169 25.72 7.23 31.83
N ASP A 170 24.68 8.06 31.77
CA ASP A 170 23.90 8.52 32.92
C ASP A 170 22.49 7.89 32.99
N LEU A 171 22.34 6.63 32.57
CA LEU A 171 21.02 5.97 32.58
C LEU A 171 20.41 5.89 34.00
N VAL A 172 21.25 5.80 35.03
CA VAL A 172 20.79 5.81 36.44
C VAL A 172 20.26 7.20 36.82
N GLY A 173 21.01 8.28 36.58
CA GLY A 173 20.55 9.63 36.86
C GLY A 173 19.33 10.04 36.02
N VAL A 174 19.20 9.50 34.80
CA VAL A 174 17.97 9.60 34.00
C VAL A 174 16.77 8.99 34.72
N VAL A 175 16.90 7.77 35.26
CA VAL A 175 15.82 7.09 36.00
C VAL A 175 15.47 7.85 37.28
N GLU A 176 16.47 8.36 38.02
CA GLU A 176 16.27 9.17 39.23
C GLU A 176 15.60 10.53 38.96
N ARG A 177 15.95 11.19 37.84
CA ARG A 177 15.30 12.43 37.38
C ARG A 177 13.89 12.16 36.86
N PHE A 178 13.70 11.07 36.12
CA PHE A 178 12.39 10.70 35.58
C PHE A 178 11.43 10.32 36.71
N ARG A 179 11.84 9.46 37.66
CA ARG A 179 11.02 8.85 38.72
C ARG A 179 9.87 7.97 38.20
N PRO A 180 10.18 6.83 37.55
CA PRO A 180 9.15 5.93 37.05
C PRO A 180 8.38 5.24 38.19
N GLY A 181 7.11 4.95 37.97
CA GLY A 181 6.14 4.47 38.96
C GLY A 181 4.87 3.85 38.34
N PRO A 182 3.87 3.49 39.15
CA PRO A 182 2.56 3.05 38.67
C PRO A 182 1.92 4.08 37.71
N GLY A 183 1.35 3.63 36.60
CA GLY A 183 0.83 4.52 35.54
C GLY A 183 1.86 5.45 34.87
N ARG A 184 3.16 5.26 35.13
CA ARG A 184 4.24 6.15 34.69
C ARG A 184 5.55 5.39 34.48
N ARG A 185 5.59 4.57 33.43
CA ARG A 185 6.68 3.63 33.16
C ARG A 185 7.74 4.22 32.23
N LEU A 186 8.98 3.75 32.35
CA LEU A 186 10.08 4.13 31.47
C LEU A 186 10.57 2.92 30.68
N GLY A 187 10.36 2.94 29.37
CA GLY A 187 11.03 2.04 28.45
C GLY A 187 12.37 2.64 28.01
N VAL A 188 13.40 1.80 27.81
CA VAL A 188 14.71 2.23 27.32
C VAL A 188 15.20 1.23 26.27
N LEU A 189 15.50 1.71 25.07
CA LEU A 189 16.20 0.97 24.01
C LEU A 189 17.67 1.43 23.94
N VAL A 190 18.60 0.49 24.01
CA VAL A 190 20.04 0.75 23.90
C VAL A 190 20.68 -0.09 22.79
N ASP A 191 21.76 0.40 22.20
CA ASP A 191 22.48 -0.32 21.15
C ASP A 191 23.25 -1.51 21.76
N HIS A 192 23.45 -2.57 20.95
CA HIS A 192 24.41 -3.65 21.21
C HIS A 192 24.38 -4.30 22.62
N LEU A 193 23.19 -4.40 23.25
CA LEU A 193 23.04 -4.92 24.62
C LEU A 193 23.37 -6.43 24.71
N VAL A 194 24.62 -6.75 25.05
CA VAL A 194 25.13 -8.13 25.14
C VAL A 194 25.66 -8.48 26.54
N PRO A 195 25.61 -9.75 26.97
CA PRO A 195 26.10 -10.17 28.29
C PRO A 195 27.54 -9.73 28.55
N GLY A 196 27.77 -9.01 29.65
CA GLY A 196 29.08 -8.50 30.04
C GLY A 196 29.48 -7.15 29.43
N SER A 197 28.63 -6.51 28.63
CA SER A 197 28.83 -5.14 28.12
C SER A 197 28.66 -4.06 29.22
N LYS A 198 28.99 -2.80 28.92
CA LYS A 198 28.83 -1.69 29.88
C LYS A 198 27.34 -1.37 30.07
N GLU A 199 26.61 -1.40 28.98
CA GLU A 199 25.16 -1.24 28.81
C GLU A 199 24.43 -2.30 29.65
N ALA A 200 24.88 -3.55 29.61
CA ALA A 200 24.35 -4.63 30.44
C ALA A 200 24.54 -4.36 31.95
N ARG A 201 25.67 -3.78 32.37
CA ARG A 201 25.88 -3.39 33.79
C ARG A 201 24.97 -2.24 34.20
N LEU A 202 24.73 -1.27 33.30
CA LEU A 202 23.86 -0.12 33.54
C LEU A 202 22.38 -0.52 33.63
N ALA A 203 21.89 -1.33 32.69
CA ALA A 203 20.55 -1.92 32.72
C ALA A 203 20.30 -2.69 34.02
N ASP A 204 21.29 -3.47 34.45
CA ASP A 204 21.21 -4.30 35.65
C ASP A 204 21.34 -3.48 36.97
N ALA A 205 22.00 -2.32 36.93
CA ALA A 205 21.99 -1.33 38.01
C ALA A 205 20.62 -0.65 38.14
N VAL A 206 20.04 -0.19 37.02
CA VAL A 206 18.68 0.37 36.95
C VAL A 206 17.64 -0.60 37.49
N ARG A 207 17.69 -1.87 37.06
CA ARG A 207 16.79 -2.95 37.50
C ARG A 207 16.81 -3.19 39.01
N ARG A 208 17.94 -2.94 39.68
CA ARG A 208 18.10 -3.01 41.14
C ARG A 208 17.83 -1.68 41.87
N GLY A 209 17.77 -0.58 41.14
CA GLY A 209 17.67 0.78 41.69
C GLY A 209 16.24 1.25 41.96
N PRO A 210 16.08 2.44 42.56
CA PRO A 210 14.79 3.11 42.69
C PRO A 210 14.11 3.26 41.32
N GLY A 211 12.84 2.90 41.21
CA GLY A 211 12.10 2.92 39.94
C GLY A 211 12.38 1.73 39.01
N GLY A 212 13.28 0.80 39.35
CA GLY A 212 13.60 -0.38 38.54
C GLY A 212 12.38 -1.28 38.24
N ALA A 213 11.43 -1.40 39.18
CA ALA A 213 10.17 -2.13 38.97
C ALA A 213 9.22 -1.49 37.93
N HIS A 214 9.47 -0.24 37.54
CA HIS A 214 8.72 0.52 36.55
C HIS A 214 9.61 0.99 35.38
N THR A 215 10.81 0.44 35.26
CA THR A 215 11.77 0.71 34.18
C THR A 215 12.14 -0.59 33.47
N LEU A 216 11.95 -0.64 32.16
CA LEU A 216 12.42 -1.75 31.32
C LEU A 216 13.55 -1.25 30.41
N VAL A 217 14.72 -1.85 30.53
CA VAL A 217 15.86 -1.59 29.66
C VAL A 217 16.08 -2.82 28.78
N VAL A 218 15.92 -2.65 27.48
CA VAL A 218 16.24 -3.67 26.47
C VAL A 218 17.20 -3.10 25.44
N GLY A 219 17.72 -3.94 24.57
CA GLY A 219 18.57 -3.51 23.47
C GLY A 219 18.57 -4.52 22.33
N HIS A 220 19.06 -4.08 21.18
CA HIS A 220 19.09 -4.89 19.97
C HIS A 220 20.48 -5.53 19.76
N PRO A 221 20.57 -6.69 19.07
CA PRO A 221 21.85 -7.38 18.86
C PRO A 221 22.80 -6.69 17.88
N PHE A 222 22.35 -5.61 17.25
CA PHE A 222 23.11 -4.84 16.25
C PHE A 222 24.16 -3.94 16.89
N VAL A 223 25.24 -3.71 16.15
CA VAL A 223 26.31 -2.75 16.50
C VAL A 223 25.84 -1.30 16.37
N ASP A 224 24.82 -1.08 15.52
CA ASP A 224 24.25 0.21 15.18
C ASP A 224 22.83 0.01 14.64
N ILE A 225 21.89 0.88 14.97
CA ILE A 225 20.51 0.85 14.44
C ILE A 225 20.41 0.82 12.91
N TRP A 226 21.41 1.35 12.19
CA TRP A 226 21.50 1.21 10.72
C TRP A 226 21.40 -0.25 10.28
N GLN A 227 22.08 -1.17 10.99
CA GLN A 227 22.15 -2.59 10.66
C GLN A 227 20.80 -3.31 10.79
N ALA A 228 19.87 -2.76 11.58
CA ALA A 228 18.52 -3.29 11.74
C ALA A 228 17.63 -3.10 10.50
N VAL A 229 18.04 -2.27 9.53
CA VAL A 229 17.36 -2.18 8.22
C VAL A 229 17.81 -3.35 7.34
N LYS A 230 16.86 -4.09 6.76
CA LYS A 230 17.16 -5.29 5.97
C LYS A 230 18.05 -4.95 4.75
N PRO A 231 19.20 -5.63 4.53
CA PRO A 231 20.16 -5.33 3.45
C PRO A 231 19.52 -5.15 2.05
N ASN A 232 18.55 -6.01 1.71
CA ASN A 232 17.86 -5.99 0.43
C ASN A 232 17.17 -4.65 0.11
N ARG A 233 16.80 -3.87 1.14
CA ARG A 233 16.23 -2.52 1.00
C ARG A 233 17.19 -1.49 0.40
N LEU A 234 18.48 -1.77 0.51
CA LEU A 234 19.59 -0.95 0.02
C LEU A 234 20.23 -1.54 -1.26
N GLY A 235 19.71 -2.67 -1.76
CA GLY A 235 20.31 -3.44 -2.85
C GLY A 235 21.50 -4.32 -2.42
N LEU A 236 21.68 -4.52 -1.11
CA LEU A 236 22.77 -5.31 -0.53
C LEU A 236 22.30 -6.73 -0.21
N GLN A 237 23.17 -7.73 -0.34
CA GLN A 237 22.88 -9.10 0.11
C GLN A 237 23.06 -9.25 1.63
N ALA A 238 24.02 -8.52 2.20
CA ALA A 238 24.32 -8.45 3.62
C ALA A 238 24.91 -7.06 3.95
N TRP A 239 24.91 -6.67 5.23
CA TRP A 239 25.72 -5.54 5.69
C TRP A 239 27.22 -5.92 5.66
N PRO A 240 28.13 -5.00 5.28
CA PRO A 240 29.57 -5.26 5.33
C PRO A 240 30.03 -5.47 6.79
N VAL A 241 30.94 -6.43 6.98
CA VAL A 241 31.54 -6.72 8.29
C VAL A 241 32.68 -5.74 8.55
N ILE A 242 32.47 -4.82 9.49
CA ILE A 242 33.48 -3.81 9.85
C ILE A 242 34.41 -4.35 10.95
N PRO A 243 35.74 -4.23 10.81
CA PRO A 243 36.68 -4.66 11.86
C PRO A 243 36.49 -3.92 13.19
N ARG A 244 36.72 -4.64 14.31
CA ARG A 244 36.71 -4.04 15.65
C ARG A 244 37.78 -2.94 15.76
N GLY A 245 37.44 -1.84 16.42
CA GLY A 245 38.31 -0.66 16.57
C GLY A 245 38.18 0.38 15.45
N VAL A 246 37.48 0.05 14.35
CA VAL A 246 37.04 1.03 13.34
C VAL A 246 35.68 1.59 13.75
N ASP A 247 35.45 2.89 13.54
CA ASP A 247 34.12 3.49 13.69
C ASP A 247 33.15 2.85 12.69
N TRP A 248 32.11 2.18 13.22
CA TRP A 248 31.26 1.31 12.40
C TRP A 248 30.51 2.10 11.30
N LYS A 249 29.99 3.28 11.61
CA LYS A 249 29.27 4.15 10.66
C LYS A 249 30.18 4.62 9.51
N ARG A 250 31.43 5.01 9.79
CA ARG A 250 32.44 5.35 8.76
C ARG A 250 32.86 4.12 7.95
N GLY A 251 33.14 3.00 8.60
CA GLY A 251 33.51 1.76 7.92
C GLY A 251 32.43 1.26 6.97
N VAL A 252 31.15 1.38 7.34
CA VAL A 252 30.01 1.10 6.45
C VAL A 252 29.95 2.06 5.27
N CYS A 253 30.20 3.36 5.47
CA CYS A 253 30.27 4.30 4.35
C CYS A 253 31.39 3.93 3.37
N GLU A 254 32.59 3.65 3.88
CA GLU A 254 33.76 3.26 3.10
C GLU A 254 33.51 1.96 2.31
N ALA A 255 33.07 0.90 2.99
CA ALA A 255 32.81 -0.41 2.38
C ALA A 255 31.67 -0.40 1.34
N LEU A 256 30.79 0.60 1.37
CA LEU A 256 29.70 0.78 0.39
C LEU A 256 30.01 1.87 -0.65
N GLY A 257 31.21 2.44 -0.66
CA GLY A 257 31.63 3.49 -1.60
C GLY A 257 30.88 4.83 -1.41
N TRP A 258 30.36 5.09 -0.21
CA TRP A 258 29.65 6.32 0.13
C TRP A 258 30.62 7.35 0.72
N ARG A 259 30.30 8.63 0.57
CA ARG A 259 31.04 9.69 1.29
C ARG A 259 30.88 9.49 2.81
N PRO A 260 31.90 9.79 3.63
CA PRO A 260 31.84 9.68 5.09
C PRO A 260 31.00 10.81 5.73
N ASP A 261 29.77 10.97 5.26
CA ASP A 261 28.73 11.84 5.82
C ASP A 261 27.66 10.96 6.45
N THR A 262 27.78 10.76 7.77
CA THR A 262 26.86 9.97 8.59
C THR A 262 25.40 10.44 8.45
N ALA A 263 25.15 11.73 8.25
CA ALA A 263 23.79 12.25 8.13
C ALA A 263 23.20 11.98 6.72
N ALA A 264 23.99 12.07 5.66
CA ALA A 264 23.57 11.68 4.31
C ALA A 264 23.38 10.16 4.18
N ALA A 265 24.29 9.37 4.76
CA ALA A 265 24.17 7.92 4.84
C ALA A 265 22.90 7.50 5.59
N TRP A 266 22.62 8.11 6.75
CA TRP A 266 21.38 7.83 7.48
C TRP A 266 20.12 8.21 6.69
N ARG A 267 20.05 9.41 6.10
CA ARG A 267 18.92 9.81 5.23
C ARG A 267 18.72 8.82 4.07
N ARG A 268 19.82 8.32 3.47
CA ARG A 268 19.79 7.31 2.40
C ARG A 268 19.26 5.96 2.89
N ILE A 269 19.60 5.54 4.12
CA ILE A 269 19.14 4.28 4.73
C ILE A 269 17.67 4.39 5.13
N ARG A 270 17.32 5.36 5.99
CA ARG A 270 15.97 5.58 6.51
C ARG A 270 14.94 5.85 5.40
N GLY A 271 15.34 6.52 4.32
CA GLY A 271 14.53 6.71 3.12
C GLY A 271 14.21 5.44 2.31
N ARG A 272 14.64 4.25 2.75
CA ARG A 272 14.26 2.93 2.18
C ARG A 272 13.35 2.10 3.08
N VAL A 273 13.15 2.51 4.33
CA VAL A 273 12.20 1.90 5.27
C VAL A 273 10.81 2.49 5.02
N ARG A 274 9.83 1.63 4.71
CA ARG A 274 8.43 2.04 4.50
C ARG A 274 7.54 1.70 5.70
N ASP A 275 7.81 0.54 6.28
CA ASP A 275 7.03 -0.14 7.30
C ASP A 275 7.92 -1.19 7.99
N TRP A 276 7.43 -1.81 9.07
CA TRP A 276 8.13 -2.83 9.85
C TRP A 276 8.70 -3.99 9.03
N ASN A 277 8.12 -4.37 7.89
CA ASN A 277 8.65 -5.48 7.06
C ASN A 277 10.03 -5.17 6.48
N ASP A 278 10.44 -3.89 6.44
CA ASP A 278 11.75 -3.45 5.98
C ASP A 278 12.83 -3.53 7.09
N LEU A 279 12.46 -3.87 8.33
CA LEU A 279 13.34 -4.01 9.50
C LEU A 279 13.56 -5.46 9.93
N ASP A 280 14.63 -5.72 10.66
CA ASP A 280 14.94 -7.05 11.22
C ASP A 280 14.04 -7.39 12.44
N PRO A 281 13.48 -8.61 12.54
CA PRO A 281 12.65 -9.04 13.67
C PRO A 281 13.28 -8.86 15.05
N ALA A 282 14.61 -8.91 15.17
CA ALA A 282 15.30 -8.74 16.45
C ALA A 282 15.29 -7.29 16.98
N LEU A 283 15.05 -6.29 16.12
CA LEU A 283 14.69 -4.93 16.56
C LEU A 283 13.20 -4.86 16.90
N ILE A 284 12.35 -5.37 16.00
CA ILE A 284 10.89 -5.23 16.08
C ILE A 284 10.36 -5.74 17.41
N GLY A 285 10.70 -6.98 17.78
CA GLY A 285 10.26 -7.57 19.06
C GLY A 285 10.83 -6.90 20.31
N ARG A 286 11.89 -6.08 20.20
CA ARG A 286 12.40 -5.25 21.31
C ARG A 286 11.63 -3.93 21.43
N VAL A 287 11.20 -3.34 20.31
CA VAL A 287 10.36 -2.14 20.31
C VAL A 287 8.93 -2.48 20.76
N GLU A 288 8.38 -3.61 20.30
CA GLU A 288 7.09 -4.14 20.76
C GLU A 288 7.09 -4.42 22.27
N GLU A 289 8.11 -5.11 22.79
CA GLU A 289 8.27 -5.36 24.24
C GLU A 289 8.34 -4.07 25.07
N LEU A 290 8.94 -2.99 24.54
CA LEU A 290 8.93 -1.67 25.19
C LEU A 290 7.56 -1.01 25.13
N ILE A 291 6.84 -1.10 24.01
CA ILE A 291 5.50 -0.52 23.85
C ILE A 291 4.52 -1.20 24.80
N ASP A 292 4.48 -2.54 24.81
CA ASP A 292 3.68 -3.34 25.74
C ASP A 292 3.99 -2.98 27.19
N PHE A 293 5.27 -2.84 27.54
CA PHE A 293 5.67 -2.45 28.89
C PHE A 293 5.20 -1.05 29.29
N VAL A 294 5.36 -0.03 28.44
CA VAL A 294 5.04 1.36 28.83
C VAL A 294 3.56 1.70 28.81
N THR A 295 2.77 0.92 28.05
CA THR A 295 1.30 1.02 27.94
C THR A 295 0.57 0.17 28.98
N ALA A 296 1.19 -0.89 29.50
CA ALA A 296 0.67 -1.67 30.62
C ALA A 296 0.33 -0.76 31.82
N SER A 297 -0.92 -0.83 32.30
CA SER A 297 -1.40 -0.04 33.45
C SER A 297 -0.70 -0.41 34.76
#